data_AF-A0A957T9S9-F1
#
_entry.id   AF-A0A957T9S9-F1
#
_cell.length_a   1.000
_cell.length_b   1.000
_cell.length_c   1.000
_cell.angle_alpha   90.00
_cell.angle_beta   90.00
_cell.angle_gamma   90.00
#
_symmetry.space_group_name_H-M   'P 1'
#
loop_
_entity.id
_entity.type
_entity.pdbx_description
1 polymer ?
#
loop_
_entity_poly.entity_id
_entity_poly.type
_entity_poly.pdbx_seq_one_letter_code
_entity_poly.pdbx_strand_id
1 'polypeptide(L)'
;MAGRIPLLIHATHEAGVKVGGIGAVLDGLLSAQAYNQAVDRSILAGPMMGWDSTQMERLTSPRNRLTIRYSSLHGIFDNVEPTLAEALQAVEQTYGVALLYGVRRFGGSDHEVILIDATSPNMVPINAFRYFVWQHYGIDSNRYSHDGEFNLFFSIAQPLFATLKALQVDADLAANDRFILAHEWLGMPLVFAAQMNEPDQWRTIFYAHETATARLLVEEHGGHDTRF
;
A
#
# COMPACT_ATOMS: atom_id res chain seq x y z
N MET A 1 20.10 -23.24 2.99
CA MET A 1 18.69 -22.83 3.17
C MET A 1 18.68 -21.32 3.06
N ALA A 2 17.87 -20.73 2.17
CA ALA A 2 17.69 -19.28 2.17
C ALA A 2 16.99 -18.87 3.48
N GLY A 3 17.45 -17.79 4.11
CA GLY A 3 16.85 -17.30 5.37
C GLY A 3 15.38 -16.89 5.17
N ARG A 4 14.56 -17.00 6.22
CA ARG A 4 13.19 -16.47 6.23
C ARG A 4 13.23 -14.94 6.18
N ILE A 5 12.23 -14.33 5.54
CA ILE A 5 12.01 -12.89 5.51
C ILE A 5 11.03 -12.54 6.65
N PRO A 6 11.47 -11.81 7.69
CA PRO A 6 10.61 -11.55 8.84
C PRO A 6 9.41 -10.65 8.52
N LEU A 7 9.62 -9.60 7.72
CA LEU A 7 8.56 -8.66 7.35
C LEU A 7 8.64 -8.27 5.88
N LEU A 8 7.52 -8.43 5.16
CA LEU A 8 7.36 -7.95 3.78
C LEU A 8 6.09 -7.10 3.62
N ILE A 9 6.27 -5.85 3.21
CA ILE A 9 5.19 -4.94 2.87
C ILE A 9 5.00 -4.93 1.35
N HIS A 10 3.79 -5.28 0.90
CA HIS A 10 3.38 -5.16 -0.50
C HIS A 10 2.69 -3.83 -0.73
N ALA A 11 3.42 -2.85 -1.30
CA ALA A 11 2.86 -1.55 -1.66
C ALA A 11 2.21 -1.64 -3.05
N THR A 12 0.88 -1.49 -3.13
CA THR A 12 0.13 -1.74 -4.37
C THR A 12 -1.22 -1.03 -4.39
N HIS A 13 -1.68 -0.67 -5.59
CA HIS A 13 -3.02 -0.12 -5.80
C HIS A 13 -4.14 -1.16 -5.65
N GLU A 14 -3.80 -2.46 -5.69
CA GLU A 14 -4.76 -3.57 -5.56
C GLU A 14 -4.78 -4.19 -4.15
N ALA A 15 -4.28 -3.49 -3.13
CA ALA A 15 -4.16 -4.01 -1.76
C ALA A 15 -5.52 -4.42 -1.17
N GLY A 16 -6.52 -3.55 -1.33
CA GLY A 16 -7.86 -3.75 -0.78
C GLY A 16 -8.77 -4.56 -1.69
N VAL A 17 -8.76 -4.26 -2.98
CA VAL A 17 -9.63 -4.89 -3.98
C VAL A 17 -8.80 -5.30 -5.20
N LYS A 18 -8.97 -6.54 -5.65
CA LYS A 18 -8.43 -7.01 -6.92
C LYS A 18 -9.19 -6.36 -8.08
N VAL A 19 -8.48 -5.61 -8.92
CA VAL A 19 -8.98 -4.90 -10.10
C VAL A 19 -8.42 -5.51 -11.39
N GLY A 20 -7.17 -5.96 -11.40
CA GLY A 20 -6.46 -6.37 -12.61
C GLY A 20 -5.42 -7.46 -12.40
N GLY A 21 -4.35 -7.38 -13.18
CA GLY A 21 -3.29 -8.39 -13.23
C GLY A 21 -2.46 -8.47 -11.95
N ILE A 22 -2.21 -7.34 -11.28
CA ILE A 22 -1.40 -7.31 -10.06
C ILE A 22 -2.12 -8.03 -8.92
N GLY A 23 -3.43 -7.83 -8.79
CA GLY A 23 -4.23 -8.55 -7.80
C GLY A 23 -4.31 -10.05 -8.07
N ALA A 24 -4.22 -10.48 -9.34
CA ALA A 24 -4.08 -11.90 -9.68
C ALA A 24 -2.71 -12.48 -9.27
N VAL A 25 -1.64 -11.70 -9.46
CA VAL A 25 -0.29 -12.07 -8.97
C VAL A 25 -0.29 -12.18 -7.44
N LEU A 26 -0.85 -11.20 -6.74
CA LEU A 26 -0.94 -11.21 -5.27
C LEU A 26 -1.78 -12.39 -4.75
N ASP A 27 -2.92 -12.69 -5.38
CA ASP A 27 -3.74 -13.85 -5.04
C ASP A 27 -2.93 -15.16 -5.15
N GLY A 28 -2.16 -15.32 -6.23
CA GLY A 28 -1.32 -16.50 -6.46
C GLY A 28 -0.15 -16.58 -5.48
N LEU A 29 0.56 -15.47 -5.28
CA LEU A 29 1.73 -15.41 -4.40
C LEU A 29 1.35 -15.67 -2.94
N LEU A 30 0.36 -14.94 -2.42
CA LEU A 30 -0.01 -14.99 -1.00
C LEU A 30 -0.75 -16.28 -0.61
N SER A 31 -1.32 -17.00 -1.58
CA SER A 31 -1.89 -18.34 -1.37
C SER A 31 -0.86 -19.47 -1.49
N ALA A 32 0.34 -19.21 -2.02
CA ALA A 32 1.35 -20.24 -2.24
C ALA A 32 2.00 -20.70 -0.93
N GLN A 33 2.05 -22.02 -0.69
CA GLN A 33 2.68 -22.58 0.50
C GLN A 33 4.16 -22.19 0.62
N ALA A 34 4.90 -22.19 -0.50
CA ALA A 34 6.31 -21.84 -0.51
C ALA A 34 6.55 -20.39 -0.04
N TYR A 35 5.67 -19.46 -0.43
CA TYR A 35 5.73 -18.07 0.03
C TYR A 35 5.49 -17.99 1.54
N ASN A 36 4.40 -18.59 2.03
CA ASN A 36 4.02 -18.57 3.44
C ASN A 36 5.01 -19.32 4.36
N GLN A 37 5.87 -20.18 3.80
CA GLN A 37 6.98 -20.81 4.52
C GLN A 37 8.24 -19.92 4.55
N ALA A 38 8.38 -19.01 3.60
CA ALA A 38 9.55 -18.14 3.44
C ALA A 38 9.38 -16.76 4.09
N VAL A 39 8.14 -16.26 4.21
CA VAL A 39 7.83 -14.94 4.77
C VAL A 39 7.01 -15.09 6.06
N ASP A 40 7.46 -14.48 7.16
CA ASP A 40 6.80 -14.60 8.47
C ASP A 40 5.56 -13.70 8.57
N ARG A 41 5.69 -12.44 8.16
CA ARG A 41 4.63 -11.44 8.24
C ARG A 41 4.52 -10.68 6.92
N SER A 42 3.32 -10.67 6.35
CA SER A 42 3.02 -9.93 5.12
C SER A 42 1.90 -8.93 5.33
N ILE A 43 2.09 -7.73 4.79
CA ILE A 43 1.10 -6.64 4.88
C ILE A 43 0.89 -6.05 3.48
N LEU A 44 -0.36 -6.00 3.01
CA LEU A 44 -0.71 -5.25 1.81
C LEU A 44 -1.04 -3.81 2.20
N ALA A 45 -0.40 -2.85 1.54
CA ALA A 45 -0.55 -1.42 1.81
C ALA A 45 -0.98 -0.69 0.53
N GLY A 46 -2.08 0.06 0.58
CA GLY A 46 -2.62 0.72 -0.59
C GLY A 46 -3.72 1.74 -0.32
N PRO A 47 -4.39 2.23 -1.37
CA PRO A 47 -5.49 3.18 -1.23
C PRO A 47 -6.81 2.49 -0.89
N MET A 48 -7.72 3.28 -0.32
CA MET A 48 -9.16 3.05 -0.31
C MET A 48 -9.83 4.33 -0.81
N MET A 49 -10.96 4.20 -1.51
CA MET A 49 -11.75 5.30 -2.05
C MET A 49 -13.11 5.29 -1.36
N GLY A 50 -13.21 5.96 -0.21
CA GLY A 50 -14.42 6.00 0.60
C GLY A 50 -15.63 6.61 -0.13
N TRP A 51 -15.38 7.42 -1.16
CA TRP A 51 -16.40 8.03 -2.00
C TRP A 51 -16.89 7.12 -3.15
N ASP A 52 -16.15 6.06 -3.49
CA ASP A 52 -16.54 5.10 -4.53
C ASP A 52 -17.36 3.96 -3.91
N SER A 53 -18.68 4.07 -4.00
CA SER A 53 -19.60 3.06 -3.47
C SER A 53 -19.38 1.67 -4.06
N THR A 54 -18.95 1.57 -5.33
CA THR A 54 -18.70 0.28 -5.98
C THR A 54 -17.42 -0.35 -5.43
N GLN A 55 -16.36 0.45 -5.23
CA GLN A 55 -15.16 -0.05 -4.59
C GLN A 55 -15.43 -0.49 -3.15
N MET A 56 -16.20 0.28 -2.39
CA MET A 56 -16.55 -0.04 -1.00
C MET A 56 -17.42 -1.30 -0.87
N GLU A 57 -18.38 -1.50 -1.78
CA GLU A 57 -19.17 -2.74 -1.85
C GLU A 57 -18.25 -3.94 -2.13
N ARG A 58 -17.32 -3.81 -3.08
CA ARG A 58 -16.36 -4.87 -3.40
C ARG A 58 -15.41 -5.16 -2.24
N LEU A 59 -14.96 -4.12 -1.53
CA LEU A 59 -14.05 -4.21 -0.40
C LEU A 59 -14.67 -5.01 0.76
N THR A 60 -15.94 -4.74 1.07
CA THR A 60 -16.69 -5.37 2.17
C THR A 60 -17.43 -6.64 1.77
N SER A 61 -17.44 -6.98 0.47
CA SER A 61 -18.03 -8.21 -0.03
C SER A 61 -17.43 -9.44 0.66
N PRO A 62 -18.24 -10.45 1.04
CA PRO A 62 -17.74 -11.73 1.55
C PRO A 62 -16.74 -12.41 0.60
N ARG A 63 -16.83 -12.14 -0.71
CA ARG A 63 -15.89 -12.65 -1.72
C ARG A 63 -14.49 -12.09 -1.57
N ASN A 64 -14.34 -10.88 -1.03
CA ASN A 64 -13.04 -10.27 -0.78
C ASN A 64 -12.31 -10.92 0.41
N ARG A 65 -13.06 -11.61 1.29
CA ARG A 65 -12.55 -12.31 2.49
C ARG A 65 -11.71 -11.40 3.40
N LEU A 66 -12.08 -10.13 3.48
CA LEU A 66 -11.49 -9.13 4.37
C LEU A 66 -12.27 -9.10 5.68
N THR A 67 -11.56 -9.22 6.80
CA THR A 67 -12.08 -8.96 8.14
C THR A 67 -11.50 -7.65 8.64
N ILE A 68 -12.35 -6.64 8.82
CA ILE A 68 -11.97 -5.32 9.30
C ILE A 68 -11.78 -5.36 10.82
N ARG A 69 -10.61 -4.91 11.29
CA ARG A 69 -10.28 -4.77 12.71
C ARG A 69 -10.38 -3.31 13.17
N TYR A 70 -10.09 -2.38 12.29
CA TYR A 70 -10.25 -0.96 12.54
C TYR A 70 -10.68 -0.28 11.24
N SER A 71 -11.69 0.58 11.28
CA SER A 71 -11.97 1.51 10.21
C SER A 71 -12.87 2.65 10.66
N SER A 72 -12.40 3.89 10.48
CA SER A 72 -13.20 5.07 10.78
C SER A 72 -14.41 5.23 9.85
N LEU A 73 -14.27 4.88 8.56
CA LEU A 73 -15.38 4.94 7.60
C LEU A 73 -16.51 3.95 7.93
N HIS A 74 -16.19 2.83 8.58
CA HIS A 74 -17.17 1.80 8.95
C HIS A 74 -17.62 1.92 10.41
N GLY A 75 -17.07 2.87 11.18
CA GLY A 75 -17.35 3.01 12.61
C GLY A 75 -16.84 1.84 13.47
N ILE A 76 -15.77 1.16 13.03
CA ILE A 76 -15.20 0.00 13.72
C ILE A 76 -13.91 0.43 14.43
N PHE A 77 -13.92 0.45 15.75
CA PHE A 77 -12.76 0.86 16.56
C PHE A 77 -12.35 -0.18 17.62
N ASP A 78 -13.30 -0.99 18.08
CA ASP A 78 -13.13 -1.84 19.26
C ASP A 78 -12.63 -3.27 18.97
N ASN A 79 -12.29 -3.57 17.71
CA ASN A 79 -11.74 -4.88 17.32
C ASN A 79 -10.18 -4.89 17.33
N VAL A 80 -9.57 -3.88 17.94
CA VAL A 80 -8.14 -3.79 18.24
C VAL A 80 -7.95 -3.35 19.69
N GLU A 81 -6.75 -3.53 20.24
CA GLU A 81 -6.41 -3.02 21.57
C GLU A 81 -6.61 -1.49 21.65
N PRO A 82 -7.14 -0.95 22.76
CA PRO A 82 -7.43 0.49 22.87
C PRO A 82 -6.25 1.39 22.56
N THR A 83 -5.03 1.02 22.98
CA THR A 83 -3.81 1.76 22.71
C THR A 83 -3.45 1.78 21.22
N LEU A 84 -3.74 0.69 20.50
CA LEU A 84 -3.59 0.65 19.04
C LEU A 84 -4.68 1.48 18.35
N ALA A 85 -5.94 1.42 18.82
CA ALA A 85 -7.00 2.28 18.29
C ALA A 85 -6.62 3.77 18.41
N GLU A 86 -6.12 4.20 19.58
CA GLU A 86 -5.64 5.56 19.81
C GLU A 86 -4.48 5.93 18.86
N ALA A 87 -3.51 5.02 18.66
CA ALA A 87 -2.40 5.25 17.75
C ALA A 87 -2.87 5.38 16.28
N LEU A 88 -3.82 4.56 15.85
CA LEU A 88 -4.40 4.65 14.49
C LEU A 88 -5.22 5.94 14.32
N GLN A 89 -5.99 6.35 15.33
CA GLN A 89 -6.70 7.64 15.34
C GLN A 89 -5.72 8.82 15.25
N ALA A 90 -4.57 8.75 15.95
CA ALA A 90 -3.55 9.79 15.87
C ALA A 90 -2.98 9.92 14.44
N VAL A 91 -2.83 8.83 13.70
CA VAL A 91 -2.45 8.86 12.27
C VAL A 91 -3.54 9.58 11.46
N GLU A 92 -4.81 9.20 11.63
CA GLU A 92 -5.93 9.82 10.92
C GLU A 92 -6.01 11.34 11.16
N GLN A 93 -5.87 11.76 12.42
CA GLN A 93 -5.90 13.17 12.80
C GLN A 93 -4.71 13.96 12.25
N THR A 94 -3.51 13.38 12.29
CA THR A 94 -2.28 14.04 11.81
C THR A 94 -2.35 14.30 10.31
N TYR A 95 -2.81 13.30 9.56
CA TYR A 95 -2.81 13.34 8.09
C TYR A 95 -4.15 13.73 7.49
N GLY A 96 -5.21 13.91 8.29
CA GLY A 96 -6.55 14.23 7.79
C GLY A 96 -7.13 13.14 6.87
N VAL A 97 -6.85 11.88 7.16
CA VAL A 97 -7.23 10.73 6.31
C VAL A 97 -8.19 9.80 7.05
N ALA A 98 -8.86 8.92 6.31
CA ALA A 98 -9.52 7.77 6.88
C ALA A 98 -8.66 6.51 6.69
N LEU A 99 -8.66 5.63 7.69
CA LEU A 99 -7.83 4.44 7.76
C LEU A 99 -8.70 3.19 7.85
N LEU A 100 -8.24 2.12 7.20
CA LEU A 100 -8.73 0.76 7.42
C LEU A 100 -7.54 -0.15 7.73
N TYR A 101 -7.63 -0.90 8.82
CA TYR A 101 -6.73 -2.00 9.14
C TYR A 101 -7.55 -3.28 9.32
N GLY A 102 -7.06 -4.38 8.73
CA GLY A 102 -7.73 -5.66 8.79
C GLY A 102 -6.85 -6.80 8.32
N VAL A 103 -7.48 -7.94 8.10
CA VAL A 103 -6.84 -9.17 7.64
C VAL A 103 -7.63 -9.74 6.48
N ARG A 104 -6.95 -10.11 5.40
CA ARG A 104 -7.54 -10.68 4.20
C ARG A 104 -7.02 -12.09 3.96
N ARG A 105 -7.93 -13.03 3.69
CA ARG A 105 -7.59 -14.42 3.39
C ARG A 105 -7.20 -14.59 1.93
N PHE A 106 -6.05 -15.21 1.70
CA PHE A 106 -5.57 -15.68 0.40
C PHE A 106 -5.31 -17.19 0.46
N GLY A 107 -6.17 -17.95 -0.23
CA GLY A 107 -6.14 -19.41 -0.11
C GLY A 107 -6.40 -19.85 1.34
N GLY A 108 -5.41 -20.53 1.94
CA GLY A 108 -5.43 -20.99 3.33
C GLY A 108 -4.77 -20.06 4.35
N SER A 109 -4.22 -18.93 3.91
CA SER A 109 -3.41 -18.03 4.76
C SER A 109 -4.05 -16.65 4.90
N ASP A 110 -3.85 -16.03 6.05
CA ASP A 110 -4.37 -14.72 6.40
C ASP A 110 -3.22 -13.70 6.39
N HIS A 111 -3.43 -12.57 5.72
CA HIS A 111 -2.42 -11.50 5.55
C HIS A 111 -3.01 -10.16 5.96
N GLU A 112 -2.20 -9.29 6.56
CA GLU A 112 -2.68 -7.99 7.01
C GLU A 112 -2.90 -7.03 5.84
N VAL A 113 -3.85 -6.12 5.99
CA VAL A 113 -4.18 -5.09 4.99
C VAL A 113 -4.31 -3.74 5.68
N ILE A 114 -3.64 -2.74 5.12
CA ILE A 114 -3.76 -1.33 5.50
C ILE A 114 -4.21 -0.56 4.27
N LEU A 115 -5.32 0.17 4.40
CA LEU A 115 -5.82 1.05 3.36
C LEU A 115 -6.03 2.46 3.89
N ILE A 116 -5.68 3.45 3.09
CA ILE A 116 -5.87 4.87 3.40
C ILE A 116 -6.78 5.51 2.36
N ASP A 117 -7.81 6.21 2.83
CA ASP A 117 -8.55 7.18 2.04
C ASP A 117 -7.99 8.58 2.29
N ALA A 118 -7.44 9.17 1.23
CA ALA A 118 -6.90 10.52 1.24
C ALA A 118 -7.74 11.44 0.34
N THR A 119 -9.07 11.40 0.49
CA THR A 119 -9.98 12.29 -0.26
C THR A 119 -9.78 13.76 0.11
N SER A 120 -9.56 14.05 1.40
CA SER A 120 -9.39 15.42 1.92
C SER A 120 -8.24 15.51 2.93
N PRO A 121 -6.99 15.19 2.54
CA PRO A 121 -5.91 15.02 3.49
C PRO A 121 -5.35 16.37 3.95
N ASN A 122 -4.70 16.35 5.11
CA ASN A 122 -3.87 17.45 5.57
C ASN A 122 -2.66 17.63 4.64
N MET A 123 -2.70 18.69 3.84
CA MET A 123 -1.69 18.93 2.82
C MET A 123 -0.33 19.35 3.39
N VAL A 124 -0.23 19.77 4.65
CA VAL A 124 1.04 20.22 5.25
C VAL A 124 2.10 19.10 5.25
N PRO A 125 1.87 17.92 5.88
CA PRO A 125 2.83 16.82 5.83
C PRO A 125 3.02 16.25 4.42
N ILE A 126 1.98 16.26 3.57
CA ILE A 126 2.06 15.76 2.19
C ILE A 126 2.97 16.64 1.34
N ASN A 127 2.87 17.96 1.47
CA ASN A 127 3.72 18.89 0.73
C ASN A 127 5.17 18.83 1.20
N ALA A 128 5.40 18.63 2.51
CA ALA A 128 6.74 18.38 3.03
C ALA A 128 7.35 17.10 2.43
N PHE A 129 6.56 16.03 2.31
CA PHE A 129 6.97 14.79 1.66
C PHE A 129 7.26 14.98 0.16
N ARG A 130 6.39 15.67 -0.59
CA ARG A 130 6.63 16.00 -2.00
C ARG A 130 7.91 16.81 -2.19
N TYR A 131 8.16 17.76 -1.29
CA TYR A 131 9.39 18.56 -1.29
C TYR A 131 10.62 17.68 -1.05
N PHE A 132 10.58 16.76 -0.07
CA PHE A 132 11.66 15.79 0.16
C PHE A 132 11.94 14.95 -1.11
N VAL A 133 10.88 14.41 -1.73
CA VAL A 133 11.01 13.58 -2.93
C VAL A 133 11.60 14.37 -4.11
N TRP A 134 11.20 15.63 -4.28
CA TRP A 134 11.82 16.53 -5.25
C TRP A 134 13.31 16.78 -4.94
N GLN A 135 13.64 17.12 -3.70
CA GLN A 135 15.00 17.47 -3.30
C GLN A 135 15.98 16.30 -3.45
N HIS A 136 15.52 15.07 -3.16
CA HIS A 136 16.38 13.89 -3.15
C HIS A 136 16.40 13.13 -4.48
N TYR A 137 15.29 13.15 -5.23
CA TYR A 137 15.13 12.34 -6.45
C TYR A 137 14.81 13.16 -7.72
N GLY A 138 14.62 14.47 -7.60
CA GLY A 138 14.31 15.35 -8.73
C GLY A 138 12.89 15.19 -9.29
N ILE A 139 11.99 14.49 -8.58
CA ILE A 139 10.61 14.29 -9.03
C ILE A 139 9.78 15.53 -8.67
N ASP A 140 9.58 16.40 -9.66
CA ASP A 140 8.73 17.57 -9.53
C ASP A 140 7.24 17.18 -9.61
N SER A 141 6.61 17.06 -8.44
CA SER A 141 5.18 16.73 -8.30
C SER A 141 4.26 17.79 -8.91
N ASN A 142 4.70 19.04 -9.08
CA ASN A 142 3.84 20.09 -9.66
C ASN A 142 3.49 19.80 -11.12
N ARG A 143 4.38 19.13 -11.86
CA ARG A 143 4.15 18.70 -13.24
C ARG A 143 2.96 17.74 -13.37
N TYR A 144 2.65 17.01 -12.31
CA TYR A 144 1.58 15.99 -12.25
C TYR A 144 0.43 16.41 -11.34
N SER A 145 0.35 17.69 -10.96
CA SER A 145 -0.69 18.21 -10.07
C SER A 145 -2.12 18.01 -10.58
N HIS A 146 -2.29 17.82 -11.90
CA HIS A 146 -3.58 17.53 -12.53
C HIS A 146 -3.94 16.04 -12.53
N ASP A 147 -2.99 15.16 -12.23
CA ASP A 147 -3.18 13.72 -12.27
C ASP A 147 -3.69 13.21 -10.91
N GLY A 148 -4.93 12.69 -10.90
CA GLY A 148 -5.57 12.24 -9.66
C GLY A 148 -4.88 11.02 -9.04
N GLU A 149 -4.34 10.11 -9.84
CA GLU A 149 -3.69 8.89 -9.38
C GLU A 149 -2.33 9.22 -8.74
N PHE A 150 -1.49 10.00 -9.42
CA PHE A 150 -0.24 10.49 -8.88
C PHE A 150 -0.46 11.21 -7.54
N ASN A 151 -1.45 12.11 -7.50
CA ASN A 151 -1.76 12.85 -6.28
C ASN A 151 -2.20 11.92 -5.15
N LEU A 152 -3.07 10.95 -5.42
CA LEU A 152 -3.52 9.97 -4.43
C LEU A 152 -2.34 9.22 -3.82
N PHE A 153 -1.48 8.61 -4.65
CA PHE A 153 -0.41 7.75 -4.16
C PHE A 153 0.64 8.52 -3.35
N PHE A 154 0.90 9.78 -3.71
CA PHE A 154 1.73 10.65 -2.87
C PHE A 154 1.04 11.05 -1.56
N SER A 155 -0.28 11.24 -1.56
CA SER A 155 -1.05 11.63 -0.37
C SER A 155 -1.18 10.48 0.64
N ILE A 156 -1.26 9.22 0.19
CA ILE A 156 -1.37 8.07 1.10
C ILE A 156 -0.03 7.57 1.66
N ALA A 157 1.11 7.99 1.07
CA ALA A 157 2.42 7.40 1.38
C ALA A 157 2.85 7.58 2.85
N GLN A 158 2.83 8.81 3.35
CA GLN A 158 3.17 9.11 4.74
C GLN A 158 2.19 8.51 5.75
N PRO A 159 0.86 8.61 5.59
CA PRO A 159 -0.06 7.95 6.51
C PRO A 159 0.07 6.43 6.47
N LEU A 160 0.29 5.80 5.31
CA LEU A 160 0.57 4.36 5.25
C LEU A 160 1.80 3.98 6.07
N PHE A 161 2.91 4.73 5.92
CA PHE A 161 4.11 4.47 6.69
C PHE A 161 3.89 4.69 8.20
N ALA A 162 3.20 5.77 8.58
CA ALA A 162 2.85 6.04 9.97
C ALA A 162 1.95 4.94 10.56
N THR A 163 1.03 4.37 9.79
CA THR A 163 0.22 3.22 10.21
C THR A 163 1.06 1.98 10.46
N LEU A 164 2.05 1.68 9.60
CA LEU A 164 2.99 0.58 9.85
C LEU A 164 3.72 0.77 11.18
N LYS A 165 4.15 2.00 11.48
CA LYS A 165 4.79 2.31 12.76
C LYS A 165 3.82 2.20 13.95
N ALA A 166 2.59 2.66 13.80
CA ALA A 166 1.56 2.53 14.84
C ALA A 166 1.25 1.06 15.17
N LEU A 167 1.24 0.20 14.16
CA LEU A 167 1.09 -1.25 14.30
C LEU A 167 2.34 -1.97 14.83
N GLN A 168 3.44 -1.22 15.03
CA GLN A 168 4.72 -1.74 15.50
C GLN A 168 5.19 -2.94 14.66
N VAL A 169 4.97 -2.89 13.34
CA VAL A 169 5.17 -4.06 12.46
C VAL A 169 6.60 -4.57 12.44
N ASP A 170 7.51 -3.68 12.78
CA ASP A 170 8.95 -3.84 12.74
C ASP A 170 9.60 -3.72 14.11
N ALA A 171 8.81 -3.80 15.19
CA ALA A 171 9.34 -3.94 16.54
C ALA A 171 10.30 -5.14 16.58
N ASP A 172 11.45 -4.93 17.22
CA ASP A 172 12.52 -5.93 17.40
C ASP A 172 13.19 -6.46 16.13
N LEU A 173 12.86 -5.93 14.94
CA LEU A 173 13.52 -6.31 13.69
C LEU A 173 14.77 -5.46 13.44
N ALA A 174 15.85 -6.05 12.90
CA ALA A 174 16.98 -5.27 12.42
C ALA A 174 16.63 -4.59 11.08
N ALA A 175 17.40 -3.57 10.69
CA ALA A 175 17.22 -2.86 9.40
C ALA A 175 17.19 -3.81 8.18
N ASN A 176 17.89 -4.94 8.26
CA ASN A 176 18.01 -5.89 7.15
C ASN A 176 16.86 -6.91 7.07
N ASP A 177 15.91 -6.87 8.01
CA ASP A 177 14.80 -7.81 8.16
C ASP A 177 13.45 -7.22 7.76
N ARG A 178 13.45 -5.96 7.32
CA ARG A 178 12.27 -5.17 6.98
C ARG A 178 12.29 -4.86 5.48
N PHE A 179 11.29 -5.34 4.75
CA PHE A 179 11.24 -5.22 3.29
C PHE A 179 9.99 -4.49 2.81
N ILE A 180 10.15 -3.61 1.83
CA ILE A 180 9.04 -3.02 1.05
C ILE A 180 9.19 -3.46 -0.40
N LEU A 181 8.18 -4.14 -0.91
CA LEU A 181 8.02 -4.48 -2.32
C LEU A 181 7.01 -3.53 -2.96
N ALA A 182 7.52 -2.59 -3.76
CA ALA A 182 6.71 -1.70 -4.57
C ALA A 182 6.27 -2.41 -5.86
N HIS A 183 4.96 -2.65 -5.98
CA HIS A 183 4.35 -3.16 -7.20
C HIS A 183 3.95 -1.99 -8.10
N GLU A 184 4.59 -1.92 -9.27
CA GLU A 184 4.51 -0.76 -10.16
C GLU A 184 4.93 0.56 -9.49
N TRP A 185 4.96 1.62 -10.30
CA TRP A 185 5.33 2.96 -9.84
C TRP A 185 4.42 3.44 -8.69
N LEU A 186 3.17 2.95 -8.64
CA LEU A 186 2.19 3.25 -7.61
C LEU A 186 2.64 2.80 -6.21
N GLY A 187 3.50 1.79 -6.10
CA GLY A 187 4.09 1.37 -4.83
C GLY A 187 5.27 2.23 -4.36
N MET A 188 5.90 3.00 -5.25
CA MET A 188 7.13 3.75 -4.95
C MET A 188 6.96 4.86 -3.91
N PRO A 189 5.83 5.60 -3.83
CA PRO A 189 5.66 6.61 -2.79
C PRO A 189 5.82 6.08 -1.37
N LEU A 190 5.40 4.83 -1.07
CA LEU A 190 5.65 4.23 0.25
C LEU A 190 7.13 3.96 0.51
N VAL A 191 7.89 3.57 -0.53
CA VAL A 191 9.36 3.43 -0.45
C VAL A 191 10.00 4.78 -0.11
N PHE A 192 9.60 5.84 -0.79
CA PHE A 192 10.12 7.18 -0.50
C PHE A 192 9.74 7.66 0.90
N ALA A 193 8.53 7.31 1.37
CA ALA A 193 8.12 7.62 2.73
C ALA A 193 8.98 6.91 3.78
N ALA A 194 9.33 5.64 3.55
CA ALA A 194 10.26 4.92 4.41
C ALA A 194 11.65 5.57 4.42
N GLN A 195 12.17 5.96 3.25
CA GLN A 195 13.48 6.62 3.14
C GLN A 195 13.51 8.01 3.79
N MET A 196 12.40 8.74 3.76
CA MET A 196 12.27 10.03 4.42
C MET A 196 12.30 9.91 5.95
N ASN A 197 11.59 8.91 6.49
CA ASN A 197 11.36 8.79 7.93
C ASN A 197 12.42 7.93 8.63
N GLU A 198 12.91 6.89 7.96
CA GLU A 198 13.84 5.90 8.51
C GLU A 198 14.91 5.54 7.47
N PRO A 199 15.83 6.48 7.15
CA PRO A 199 16.87 6.26 6.14
C PRO A 199 17.71 5.03 6.50
N ASP A 200 17.99 4.23 5.47
CA ASP A 200 18.78 2.98 5.54
C ASP A 200 18.22 1.89 6.48
N GLN A 201 16.97 2.02 6.96
CA GLN A 201 16.33 1.02 7.82
C GLN A 201 15.50 -0.04 7.05
N TRP A 202 15.20 0.20 5.77
CA TRP A 202 14.33 -0.66 4.97
C TRP A 202 15.02 -1.13 3.70
N ARG A 203 14.93 -2.43 3.43
CA ARG A 203 15.26 -2.98 2.12
C ARG A 203 14.10 -2.76 1.17
N THR A 204 14.37 -2.22 -0.01
CA THR A 204 13.33 -1.83 -0.95
C THR A 204 13.51 -2.58 -2.26
N ILE A 205 12.41 -3.08 -2.81
CA ILE A 205 12.37 -3.84 -4.05
C ILE A 205 11.32 -3.20 -4.94
N PHE A 206 11.68 -2.91 -6.18
CA PHE A 206 10.75 -2.44 -7.20
C PHE A 206 10.45 -3.59 -8.16
N TYR A 207 9.17 -3.92 -8.33
CA TYR A 207 8.71 -4.93 -9.26
C TYR A 207 7.79 -4.29 -10.29
N ALA A 208 8.35 -4.09 -11.50
CA ALA A 208 7.60 -3.58 -12.63
C ALA A 208 6.79 -4.72 -13.28
N HIS A 209 5.46 -4.61 -13.26
CA HIS A 209 4.55 -5.54 -13.97
C HIS A 209 4.40 -5.17 -15.45
N GLU A 210 4.61 -3.90 -15.78
CA GLU A 210 4.67 -3.42 -17.16
C GLU A 210 5.67 -2.26 -17.29
N THR A 211 6.00 -1.89 -18.52
CA THR A 211 6.83 -0.72 -18.80
C THR A 211 6.01 0.29 -19.58
N ALA A 212 5.63 1.40 -18.93
CA ALA A 212 4.70 2.40 -19.47
C ALA A 212 5.06 2.90 -20.87
N THR A 213 6.36 3.11 -21.14
CA THR A 213 6.83 3.58 -22.46
C THR A 213 6.64 2.52 -23.55
N ALA A 214 6.87 1.24 -23.26
CA ALA A 214 6.63 0.17 -24.23
C ALA A 214 5.14 -0.06 -24.46
N ARG A 215 4.32 0.10 -23.42
CA ARG A 215 2.86 -0.02 -23.52
C ARG A 215 2.27 0.95 -24.53
N LEU A 216 2.65 2.23 -24.47
CA LEU A 216 2.20 3.23 -25.44
C LEU A 216 2.57 2.82 -26.89
N LEU A 217 3.78 2.30 -27.11
CA LEU A 217 4.21 1.85 -28.45
C LEU A 217 3.36 0.69 -28.99
N VAL A 218 2.87 -0.18 -28.10
CA VAL A 218 2.06 -1.34 -28.47
C VAL A 218 0.59 -0.94 -28.64
N GLU A 219 0.01 -0.24 -27.67
CA GLU A 219 -1.43 0.09 -27.64
C GLU A 219 -1.82 1.16 -28.69
N GLU A 220 -0.91 2.07 -29.06
CA GLU A 220 -1.17 3.04 -30.12
C GLU A 220 -1.09 2.43 -31.53
N HIS A 221 -0.63 1.18 -31.66
CA HIS A 221 -0.56 0.50 -32.94
C HIS A 221 -1.92 -0.08 -33.34
N GLY A 222 -2.35 0.13 -34.58
CA GLY A 222 -3.57 -0.49 -35.10
C GLY A 222 -3.49 -2.03 -35.08
N GLY A 223 -4.52 -2.67 -34.53
CA GLY A 223 -4.63 -4.13 -34.38
C GLY A 223 -3.84 -4.73 -33.21
N HIS A 224 -3.46 -3.93 -32.22
CA HIS A 224 -2.67 -4.36 -31.05
C HIS A 224 -3.29 -5.53 -30.27
N ASP A 225 -4.61 -5.65 -30.29
CA ASP A 225 -5.44 -6.69 -29.71
C ASP A 225 -5.31 -8.07 -30.37
N THR A 226 -4.67 -8.16 -31.55
CA THR A 226 -4.45 -9.42 -32.29
C THR A 226 -2.98 -9.73 -32.57
N ARG A 227 -2.06 -8.92 -32.02
CA ARG A 227 -0.61 -9.13 -32.17
C ARG A 227 -0.06 -9.88 -30.97
N PHE A 228 0.62 -11.00 -31.24
CA PHE A 228 1.35 -11.80 -30.27
C PHE A 228 2.85 -11.53 -30.40
#